data_AF-A0AAV4LYB4-F1
#
_entry.id   AF-A0AAV4LYB4-F1
#
_cell.length_a   1.000
_cell.length_b   1.000
_cell.length_c   1.000
_cell.angle_alpha   90.00
_cell.angle_beta   90.00
_cell.angle_gamma   90.00
#
_symmetry.space_group_name_H-M   'P 1'
#
loop_
_entity.id
_entity.type
_entity.pdbx_description
1 polymer ?
#
loop_
_entity_poly.entity_id
_entity_poly.type
_entity_poly.pdbx_seq_one_letter_code
_entity_poly.pdbx_strand_id
1 'polypeptide(L)'
;MLLDTDLSAKNLFRAVNQYALTVPNYDIGVVPMEPYQFARLDRMVRTQLYEKGAHKHCANISRLYLPRKELGRGLHNLEFRAEMMLLNLWLTLSADENKSTRRAAILQHHRQTYSHASLITTYLHDKYGLTIRDNEAIPKTIQHLRKLQNRSLYNVISTTKLHKLLFSRRELDSVDLEESTLWLRKSMLTPQEEAKLINLQDRNLQWMSSKKNHKKCGKYLDVEHLASKCDRLLHTDYVRRHNEVARRIHRTLAKELGVKNIKKVERYKIDDRKFTKNGWISYDMSIHTEKKVQFNRPDIIVADKRKNRITIVATGITSQNNLTSASR
;
A
#
# COMPACT_ATOMS: atom_id res chain seq x y z
N MET A 1 -20.31 0.04 -17.43
CA MET A 1 -19.21 0.90 -16.93
C MET A 1 -18.36 0.06 -15.97
N LEU A 2 -17.02 0.14 -16.01
CA LEU A 2 -16.14 -0.77 -15.22
C LEU A 2 -16.44 -0.77 -13.71
N LEU A 3 -16.94 0.36 -13.18
CA LEU A 3 -17.28 0.52 -11.77
C LEU A 3 -18.56 -0.21 -11.33
N ASP A 4 -19.37 -0.70 -12.27
CA ASP A 4 -20.58 -1.47 -11.97
C ASP A 4 -20.33 -2.99 -11.99
N THR A 5 -19.09 -3.39 -12.22
CA THR A 5 -18.72 -4.81 -12.26
C THR A 5 -18.37 -5.33 -10.87
N ASP A 6 -18.53 -6.64 -10.65
CA ASP A 6 -18.15 -7.33 -9.41
C ASP A 6 -16.63 -7.57 -9.28
N LEU A 7 -15.81 -6.74 -9.92
CA LEU A 7 -14.36 -6.84 -9.83
C LEU A 7 -13.88 -6.46 -8.43
N SER A 8 -12.92 -7.22 -7.90
CA SER A 8 -12.18 -6.81 -6.71
C SER A 8 -11.44 -5.49 -6.96
N ALA A 9 -11.16 -4.75 -5.90
CA ALA A 9 -10.50 -3.45 -5.97
C ALA A 9 -9.22 -3.50 -6.83
N LYS A 10 -8.35 -4.48 -6.58
CA LYS A 10 -7.13 -4.72 -7.36
C LYS A 10 -7.41 -4.88 -8.85
N ASN A 11 -8.39 -5.72 -9.20
CA ASN A 11 -8.72 -6.02 -10.58
C ASN A 11 -9.42 -4.84 -11.26
N LEU A 12 -10.24 -4.08 -10.52
CA LEU A 12 -10.84 -2.85 -10.97
C LEU A 12 -9.78 -1.82 -11.35
N PHE A 13 -8.82 -1.49 -10.47
CA PHE A 13 -7.77 -0.53 -10.81
C PHE A 13 -6.89 -1.01 -11.94
N ARG A 14 -6.62 -2.31 -12.03
CA ARG A 14 -5.92 -2.90 -13.18
C ARG A 14 -6.70 -2.68 -14.48
N ALA A 15 -8.00 -2.94 -14.47
CA ALA A 15 -8.88 -2.75 -15.63
C ALA A 15 -8.97 -1.27 -16.02
N VAL A 16 -9.13 -0.35 -15.06
CA VAL A 16 -9.11 1.10 -15.31
C VAL A 16 -7.79 1.52 -15.97
N ASN A 17 -6.66 1.08 -15.41
CA ASN A 17 -5.35 1.41 -15.95
C ASN A 17 -5.11 0.86 -17.37
N GLN A 18 -5.71 -0.28 -17.71
CA GLN A 18 -5.47 -0.98 -18.98
C GLN A 18 -6.49 -0.60 -20.07
N TYR A 19 -7.72 -0.26 -19.72
CA TYR A 19 -8.80 -0.04 -20.68
C TYR A 19 -9.32 1.40 -20.67
N ALA A 20 -9.45 2.04 -19.51
CA ALA A 20 -9.98 3.40 -19.45
C ALA A 20 -8.89 4.45 -19.68
N LEU A 21 -7.74 4.29 -19.02
CA LEU A 21 -6.62 5.21 -19.13
C LEU A 21 -5.77 5.01 -20.39
N THR A 22 -6.03 3.96 -21.18
CA THR A 22 -5.35 3.78 -22.47
C THR A 22 -5.92 4.66 -23.57
N VAL A 23 -7.18 5.09 -23.47
CA VAL A 23 -7.77 5.98 -24.48
C VAL A 23 -7.00 7.31 -24.56
N PRO A 24 -6.78 8.05 -23.46
CA PRO A 24 -5.98 9.29 -23.51
C PRO A 24 -4.53 9.07 -23.95
N ASN A 25 -3.98 7.86 -23.79
CA ASN A 25 -2.60 7.58 -24.20
C ASN A 25 -2.39 7.71 -25.70
N TYR A 26 -3.40 7.44 -26.53
CA TYR A 26 -3.29 7.62 -27.98
C TYR A 26 -3.24 9.09 -28.39
N ASP A 27 -3.85 9.96 -27.59
CA ASP A 27 -3.96 11.39 -27.89
C ASP A 27 -2.78 12.20 -27.33
N ILE A 28 -2.06 11.68 -26.33
CA ILE A 28 -0.88 12.34 -25.74
C ILE A 28 0.22 12.49 -26.79
N GLY A 29 0.60 13.74 -27.06
CA GLY A 29 1.63 14.10 -28.03
C GLY A 29 1.12 14.28 -29.47
N VAL A 30 -0.14 13.91 -29.73
CA VAL A 30 -0.83 14.16 -31.01
C VAL A 30 -1.74 15.38 -30.89
N VAL A 31 -2.59 15.38 -29.85
CA VAL A 31 -3.47 16.50 -29.53
C VAL A 31 -2.71 17.45 -28.59
N PRO A 32 -2.74 18.78 -28.84
CA PRO A 32 -2.09 19.77 -27.97
C PRO A 32 -2.87 19.88 -26.66
N MET A 33 -2.64 18.94 -25.75
CA MET A 33 -3.22 18.92 -24.42
C MET A 33 -2.26 19.48 -23.37
N GLU A 34 -2.79 20.33 -22.50
CA GLU A 34 -2.06 20.96 -21.41
C GLU A 34 -2.20 20.18 -20.08
N PRO A 35 -1.25 20.31 -19.13
CA PRO A 35 -1.27 19.60 -17.85
C PRO A 35 -2.61 19.70 -17.09
N TYR A 36 -3.24 20.87 -17.09
CA TYR A 36 -4.50 21.10 -16.37
C TYR A 36 -5.67 20.25 -16.94
N GLN A 37 -5.63 19.89 -18.22
CA GLN A 37 -6.67 19.06 -18.85
C GLN A 37 -6.56 17.63 -18.36
N PHE A 38 -5.35 17.08 -18.23
CA PHE A 38 -5.12 15.79 -17.58
C PHE A 38 -5.54 15.81 -16.11
N ALA A 39 -5.23 16.89 -15.38
CA ALA A 39 -5.69 17.11 -14.01
C ALA A 39 -7.22 17.05 -13.88
N ARG A 40 -7.93 17.63 -14.85
CA ARG A 40 -9.39 17.65 -14.91
C ARG A 40 -9.94 16.24 -15.13
N LEU A 41 -9.37 15.46 -16.05
CA LEU A 41 -9.76 14.06 -16.27
C LEU A 41 -9.54 13.21 -15.01
N ASP A 42 -8.40 13.38 -14.36
CA ASP A 42 -8.09 12.68 -13.10
C ASP A 42 -9.09 13.03 -11.99
N ARG A 43 -9.56 14.29 -11.93
CA ARG A 43 -10.63 14.71 -11.01
C ARG A 43 -11.95 14.03 -11.34
N MET A 44 -12.31 13.90 -12.61
CA MET A 44 -13.53 13.20 -13.05
C MET A 44 -13.48 11.71 -12.65
N VAL A 45 -12.36 11.03 -12.89
CA VAL A 45 -12.17 9.63 -12.48
C VAL A 45 -12.34 9.48 -10.96
N ARG A 46 -11.74 10.37 -10.17
CA ARG A 46 -11.88 10.35 -8.70
C ARG A 46 -13.31 10.62 -8.24
N THR A 47 -14.04 11.48 -8.94
CA THR A 47 -15.45 11.77 -8.65
C THR A 47 -16.31 10.52 -8.84
N GLN A 48 -16.13 9.81 -9.95
CA GLN A 48 -16.83 8.54 -10.18
C GLN A 48 -16.47 7.46 -9.15
N LEU A 49 -15.19 7.36 -8.76
CA LEU A 49 -14.76 6.45 -7.69
C LEU A 49 -15.40 6.81 -6.34
N TYR A 50 -15.59 8.09 -6.06
CA TYR A 50 -16.26 8.57 -4.86
C TYR A 50 -17.76 8.21 -4.87
N GLU A 51 -18.47 8.50 -5.96
CA GLU A 51 -19.89 8.19 -6.12
C GLU A 51 -20.19 6.70 -5.91
N LYS A 52 -19.31 5.83 -6.43
CA LYS A 52 -19.43 4.36 -6.27
C LYS A 52 -18.89 3.83 -4.94
N GLY A 53 -18.40 4.73 -4.07
CA GLY A 53 -17.87 4.40 -2.75
C GLY A 53 -16.51 3.70 -2.74
N ALA A 54 -15.87 3.57 -3.91
CA ALA A 54 -14.54 2.99 -4.11
C ALA A 54 -13.40 3.91 -3.63
N HIS A 55 -13.69 5.19 -3.36
CA HIS A 55 -12.81 6.13 -2.67
C HIS A 55 -13.63 6.97 -1.69
N LYS A 56 -13.01 7.48 -0.61
CA LYS A 56 -13.70 8.27 0.43
C LYS A 56 -13.19 9.70 0.39
N HIS A 57 -14.07 10.67 0.68
CA HIS A 57 -13.76 12.10 0.62
C HIS A 57 -12.52 12.48 1.45
N CYS A 58 -12.39 11.95 2.66
CA CYS A 58 -11.27 12.25 3.55
C CYS A 58 -10.03 11.40 3.27
N ALA A 59 -10.08 10.42 2.35
CA ALA A 59 -8.96 9.53 2.10
C ALA A 59 -7.81 10.26 1.38
N ASN A 60 -6.61 9.74 1.55
CA ASN A 60 -5.42 10.33 0.94
C ASN A 60 -5.43 10.13 -0.58
N ILE A 61 -5.50 11.25 -1.33
CA ILE A 61 -5.48 11.24 -2.80
C ILE A 61 -4.13 10.73 -3.33
N SER A 62 -3.01 11.19 -2.77
CA SER A 62 -1.68 10.76 -3.24
C SER A 62 -1.50 9.24 -3.11
N ARG A 63 -2.10 8.65 -2.07
CA ARG A 63 -2.10 7.20 -1.85
C ARG A 63 -2.86 6.41 -2.91
N LEU A 64 -3.85 7.03 -3.56
CA LEU A 64 -4.57 6.41 -4.68
C LEU A 64 -3.61 6.05 -5.84
N TYR A 65 -2.64 6.95 -6.08
CA TYR A 65 -1.69 6.86 -7.20
C TYR A 65 -0.42 6.09 -6.87
N LEU A 66 -0.08 5.94 -5.58
CA LEU A 66 1.08 5.16 -5.17
C LEU A 66 0.96 3.67 -5.55
N PRO A 67 2.08 2.97 -5.79
CA PRO A 67 2.09 1.54 -6.04
C PRO A 67 1.49 0.75 -4.87
N ARG A 68 0.79 -0.36 -5.18
CA ARG A 68 0.23 -1.25 -4.15
C ARG A 68 1.27 -1.88 -3.23
N LYS A 69 2.52 -2.04 -3.72
CA LYS A 69 3.66 -2.52 -2.92
C LYS A 69 4.12 -1.51 -1.87
N GLU A 70 3.82 -0.23 -2.07
CA GLU A 70 4.26 0.89 -1.23
C GLU A 70 3.07 1.56 -0.54
N LEU A 71 2.17 0.75 0.02
CA LEU A 71 0.94 1.15 0.72
C LEU A 71 -0.10 1.89 -0.13
N GLY A 72 0.12 2.08 -1.43
CA GLY A 72 -0.81 2.74 -2.34
C GLY A 72 -1.91 1.84 -2.91
N ARG A 73 -2.72 2.38 -3.83
CA ARG A 73 -3.82 1.66 -4.49
C ARG A 73 -3.58 1.35 -5.96
N GLY A 74 -2.55 1.94 -6.54
CA GLY A 74 -2.05 1.62 -7.88
C GLY A 74 -2.92 2.10 -9.03
N LEU A 75 -3.74 3.14 -8.86
CA LEU A 75 -4.33 3.86 -9.98
C LEU A 75 -3.22 4.67 -10.68
N HIS A 76 -3.15 4.68 -12.01
CA HIS A 76 -2.21 5.58 -12.68
C HIS A 76 -2.75 7.01 -12.67
N ASN A 77 -1.87 7.96 -12.37
CA ASN A 77 -2.15 9.38 -12.52
C ASN A 77 -1.95 9.77 -14.00
N LEU A 78 -2.94 10.43 -14.61
CA LEU A 78 -2.88 10.81 -16.03
C LEU A 78 -1.81 11.87 -16.31
N GLU A 79 -1.60 12.84 -15.43
CA GLU A 79 -0.53 13.84 -15.60
C GLU A 79 0.83 13.14 -15.60
N PHE A 80 1.07 12.23 -14.66
CA PHE A 80 2.33 11.49 -14.57
C PHE A 80 2.58 10.63 -15.81
N ARG A 81 1.51 10.04 -16.35
CA ARG A 81 1.56 9.27 -17.60
C ARG A 81 1.87 10.15 -18.79
N ALA A 82 1.20 11.30 -18.92
CA ALA A 82 1.44 12.26 -19.99
C ALA A 82 2.88 12.76 -19.95
N GLU A 83 3.39 13.16 -18.78
CA GLU A 83 4.78 13.58 -18.56
C GLU A 83 5.79 12.53 -19.04
N MET A 84 5.60 11.26 -18.64
CA MET A 84 6.48 10.17 -19.06
C MET A 84 6.42 9.91 -20.57
N MET A 85 5.22 9.96 -21.16
CA MET A 85 5.03 9.70 -22.60
C MET A 85 5.60 10.82 -23.45
N LEU A 86 5.38 12.07 -23.07
CA LEU A 86 5.95 13.25 -23.75
C LEU A 86 7.47 13.28 -23.63
N LEU A 87 8.02 12.97 -22.45
CA LEU A 87 9.48 12.88 -22.29
C LEU A 87 10.06 11.76 -23.16
N ASN A 88 9.43 10.59 -23.18
CA ASN A 88 9.88 9.47 -24.00
C ASN A 88 9.82 9.82 -25.50
N LEU A 89 8.75 10.46 -25.96
CA LEU A 89 8.59 10.94 -27.33
C LEU A 89 9.71 11.94 -27.67
N TRP A 90 9.91 12.96 -26.84
CA TRP A 90 10.92 13.99 -27.04
C TRP A 90 12.33 13.39 -27.14
N LEU A 91 12.73 12.55 -26.18
CA LEU A 91 14.04 11.92 -26.18
C LEU A 91 14.25 11.01 -27.40
N THR A 92 13.21 10.28 -27.82
CA THR A 92 13.29 9.41 -28.99
C THR A 92 13.46 10.21 -30.28
N LEU A 93 12.71 11.31 -30.42
CA LEU A 93 12.83 12.20 -31.58
C LEU A 93 14.20 12.89 -31.63
N SER A 94 14.69 13.39 -30.50
CA SER A 94 16.02 14.01 -30.41
C SER A 94 17.16 13.03 -30.69
N ALA A 95 17.08 11.79 -30.18
CA ALA A 95 18.12 10.78 -30.38
C ALA A 95 18.28 10.35 -31.86
N ASP A 96 17.21 10.43 -32.63
CA ASP A 96 17.18 10.03 -34.04
C ASP A 96 17.08 11.21 -35.01
N GLU A 97 17.27 12.45 -34.51
CA GLU A 97 17.25 13.69 -35.32
C GLU A 97 18.21 13.58 -36.51
N ASN A 98 19.43 13.10 -36.28
CA ASN A 98 20.44 12.93 -37.33
C ASN A 98 20.24 11.68 -38.21
N LYS A 99 19.37 10.74 -37.79
CA LYS A 99 19.17 9.45 -38.48
C LYS A 99 17.93 9.42 -39.36
N SER A 100 16.93 10.23 -39.04
CA SER A 100 15.63 10.20 -39.72
C SER A 100 15.13 11.61 -40.02
N THR A 101 15.12 11.97 -41.31
CA THR A 101 14.58 13.25 -41.80
C THR A 101 13.14 13.47 -41.38
N ARG A 102 12.32 12.41 -41.35
CA ARG A 102 10.92 12.47 -40.89
C ARG A 102 10.82 12.83 -39.40
N ARG A 103 11.63 12.19 -38.54
CA ARG A 103 11.62 12.48 -37.10
C ARG A 103 12.17 13.88 -36.82
N ALA A 104 13.20 14.31 -37.55
CA ALA A 104 13.74 15.66 -37.47
C ALA A 104 12.68 16.72 -37.82
N ALA A 105 11.90 16.52 -38.89
CA ALA A 105 10.82 17.43 -39.27
C ALA A 105 9.73 17.52 -38.18
N ILE A 106 9.33 16.40 -37.58
CA ILE A 106 8.37 16.37 -36.47
C ILE A 106 8.93 17.13 -35.25
N LEU A 107 10.19 16.89 -34.91
CA LEU A 107 10.86 17.55 -33.80
C LEU A 107 10.94 19.07 -34.02
N GLN A 108 11.27 19.50 -35.23
CA GLN A 108 11.29 20.92 -35.61
C GLN A 108 9.91 21.56 -35.49
N HIS A 109 8.85 20.87 -35.91
CA HIS A 109 7.48 21.36 -35.74
C HIS A 109 7.13 21.58 -34.26
N HIS A 110 7.48 20.64 -33.37
CA HIS A 110 7.25 20.81 -31.93
C HIS A 110 8.02 22.00 -31.35
N ARG A 111 9.24 22.27 -31.83
CA ARG A 111 10.07 23.43 -31.42
C ARG A 111 9.44 24.74 -31.90
N GLN A 112 9.00 24.81 -33.16
CA GLN A 112 8.41 26.01 -33.75
C GLN A 112 7.06 26.39 -33.14
N THR A 113 6.25 25.39 -32.77
CA THR A 113 4.94 25.59 -32.15
C THR A 113 5.01 25.86 -30.65
N TYR A 114 6.20 25.85 -30.05
CA TYR A 114 6.39 25.93 -28.59
C TYR A 114 5.48 24.97 -27.82
N SER A 115 5.24 23.79 -28.40
CA SER A 115 4.35 22.79 -27.82
C SER A 115 4.86 22.34 -26.44
N HIS A 116 3.95 21.91 -25.56
CA HIS A 116 4.33 21.39 -24.24
C HIS A 116 5.35 20.25 -24.32
N ALA A 117 5.30 19.42 -25.38
CA ALA A 117 6.29 18.38 -25.66
C ALA A 117 7.72 18.94 -25.80
N SER A 118 7.88 20.12 -26.39
CA SER A 118 9.20 20.75 -26.56
C SER A 118 9.76 21.33 -25.27
N LEU A 119 8.87 21.76 -24.36
CA LEU A 119 9.20 22.31 -23.05
C LEU A 119 9.21 21.26 -21.94
N ILE A 120 9.05 19.98 -22.27
CA ILE A 120 8.86 18.93 -21.25
C ILE A 120 10.09 18.77 -20.36
N THR A 121 11.29 18.94 -20.91
CA THR A 121 12.55 18.78 -20.16
C THR A 121 12.70 19.88 -19.11
N THR A 122 12.44 21.14 -19.47
CA THR A 122 12.47 22.28 -18.55
C THR A 122 11.34 22.18 -17.54
N TYR A 123 10.13 21.83 -17.98
CA TYR A 123 8.97 21.63 -17.10
C TYR A 123 9.25 20.57 -16.01
N LEU A 124 9.82 19.42 -16.39
CA LEU A 124 10.13 18.35 -15.44
C LEU A 124 11.32 18.68 -14.54
N HIS A 125 12.28 19.46 -15.03
CA HIS A 125 13.34 20.02 -14.20
C HIS A 125 12.76 20.94 -13.13
N ASP A 126 11.88 21.87 -13.48
CA ASP A 126 11.31 22.83 -12.52
C ASP A 126 10.36 22.15 -11.53
N LYS A 127 9.57 21.17 -11.98
CA LYS A 127 8.59 20.48 -11.13
C LYS A 127 9.21 19.44 -10.20
N TYR A 128 10.21 18.70 -10.67
CA TYR A 128 10.77 17.54 -9.94
C TYR A 128 12.27 17.59 -9.68
N GLY A 129 13.00 18.55 -10.27
CA GLY A 129 14.46 18.57 -10.26
C GLY A 129 15.09 17.50 -11.18
N LEU A 130 14.39 17.07 -12.23
CA LEU A 130 14.91 16.06 -13.15
C LEU A 130 16.07 16.64 -13.98
N THR A 131 17.25 16.03 -13.87
CA THR A 131 18.40 16.30 -14.75
C THR A 131 18.56 15.16 -15.74
N ILE A 132 18.67 15.49 -17.02
CA ILE A 132 18.86 14.54 -18.12
C ILE A 132 20.34 14.53 -18.46
N ARG A 133 20.97 13.35 -18.47
CA ARG A 133 22.38 13.18 -18.85
C ARG A 133 22.47 12.68 -20.28
N ASP A 134 23.36 13.25 -21.08
CA ASP A 134 23.43 12.97 -22.54
C ASP A 134 23.70 11.50 -22.88
N ASN A 135 24.38 10.75 -22.01
CA ASN A 135 24.72 9.34 -22.22
C ASN A 135 23.80 8.35 -21.50
N GLU A 136 22.70 8.81 -20.89
CA GLU A 136 21.78 7.92 -20.18
C GLU A 136 20.76 7.29 -21.14
N ALA A 137 20.58 5.97 -21.03
CA ALA A 137 19.56 5.27 -21.82
C ALA A 137 18.15 5.75 -21.46
N ILE A 138 17.33 6.05 -22.49
CA ILE A 138 15.95 6.56 -22.32
C ILE A 138 15.13 5.77 -21.27
N PRO A 139 15.13 4.42 -21.24
CA PRO A 139 14.38 3.67 -20.23
C PRO A 139 14.81 3.96 -18.79
N LYS A 140 16.10 4.24 -18.55
CA LYS A 140 16.63 4.59 -17.23
C LYS A 140 16.15 5.97 -16.80
N THR A 141 16.17 6.96 -17.69
CA THR A 141 15.66 8.31 -17.42
C THR A 141 14.16 8.29 -17.12
N ILE A 142 13.38 7.50 -17.86
CA ILE A 142 11.94 7.31 -17.58
C ILE A 142 11.72 6.62 -16.22
N GLN A 143 12.53 5.63 -15.86
CA GLN A 143 12.47 5.01 -14.54
C GLN A 143 12.83 6.01 -13.43
N HIS A 144 13.81 6.88 -13.67
CA HIS A 144 14.19 7.94 -12.73
C HIS A 144 13.06 8.95 -12.54
N LEU A 145 12.43 9.43 -13.61
CA LEU A 145 11.24 10.29 -13.54
C LEU A 145 10.13 9.64 -12.71
N ARG A 146 9.86 8.35 -12.92
CA ARG A 146 8.85 7.63 -12.13
C ARG A 146 9.16 7.63 -10.63
N LYS A 147 10.44 7.52 -10.25
CA LYS A 147 10.86 7.61 -8.84
C LYS A 147 10.64 9.03 -8.29
N LEU A 148 10.94 10.06 -9.07
CA LEU A 148 10.71 11.46 -8.69
C LEU A 148 9.22 11.78 -8.54
N GLN A 149 8.37 11.28 -9.44
CA GLN A 149 6.91 11.37 -9.33
C GLN A 149 6.39 10.66 -8.07
N ASN A 150 6.89 9.46 -7.75
CA ASN A 150 6.54 8.81 -6.48
C ASN A 150 7.01 9.64 -5.28
N ARG A 151 8.21 10.24 -5.34
CA ARG A 151 8.74 11.13 -4.30
C ARG A 151 7.86 12.36 -4.10
N SER A 152 7.36 12.97 -5.18
CA SER A 152 6.45 14.13 -5.07
C SER A 152 5.15 13.76 -4.35
N LEU A 153 4.58 12.57 -4.63
CA LEU A 153 3.43 12.05 -3.88
C LEU A 153 3.74 11.94 -2.39
N TYR A 154 4.90 11.39 -2.02
CA TYR A 154 5.33 11.29 -0.63
C TYR A 154 5.51 12.65 0.05
N ASN A 155 6.03 13.64 -0.67
CA ASN A 155 6.14 15.00 -0.14
C ASN A 155 4.76 15.59 0.17
N VAL A 156 3.76 15.36 -0.69
CA VAL A 156 2.37 15.77 -0.41
C VAL A 156 1.80 15.03 0.81
N ILE A 157 2.13 13.76 0.98
CA ILE A 157 1.68 12.98 2.13
C ILE A 157 2.30 13.51 3.43
N SER A 158 3.58 13.87 3.40
CA SER A 158 4.32 14.32 4.60
C SER A 158 3.85 15.68 5.12
N THR A 159 3.29 16.55 4.27
CA THR A 159 2.70 17.82 4.70
C THR A 159 1.44 17.62 5.53
N THR A 160 0.69 16.55 5.29
CA THR A 160 -0.56 16.28 6.00
C THR A 160 -0.31 15.60 7.36
N LYS A 161 -0.80 16.23 8.45
CA LYS A 161 -0.54 15.80 9.84
C LYS A 161 -0.93 14.35 10.13
N LEU A 162 -2.06 13.87 9.58
CA LEU A 162 -2.56 12.52 9.84
C LEU A 162 -1.90 11.48 8.93
N HIS A 163 -1.85 11.72 7.62
CA HIS A 163 -1.34 10.70 6.69
C HIS A 163 0.16 10.47 6.86
N LYS A 164 0.94 11.50 7.23
CA LYS A 164 2.39 11.34 7.47
C LYS A 164 2.72 10.26 8.51
N LEU A 165 1.82 10.01 9.48
CA LEU A 165 2.09 9.08 10.58
C LEU A 165 2.28 7.65 10.07
N LEU A 166 1.45 7.20 9.11
CA LEU A 166 1.57 5.86 8.54
C LEU A 166 2.93 5.69 7.82
N PHE A 167 3.35 6.71 7.08
CA PHE A 167 4.57 6.68 6.27
C PHE A 167 5.83 7.09 7.03
N SER A 168 5.71 7.55 8.28
CA SER A 168 6.84 8.07 9.06
C SER A 168 7.96 7.06 9.31
N ARG A 169 7.63 5.76 9.34
CA ARG A 169 8.58 4.66 9.59
C ARG A 169 8.87 3.80 8.37
N ARG A 170 8.55 4.31 7.18
CA ARG A 170 8.74 3.57 5.91
C ARG A 170 10.21 3.27 5.60
N GLU A 171 11.11 4.10 6.12
CA GLU A 171 12.57 4.04 5.90
C GLU A 171 13.28 3.22 6.98
N LEU A 172 12.56 2.66 7.96
CA LEU A 172 13.17 1.77 8.94
C LEU A 172 13.40 0.39 8.32
N ASP A 173 14.62 -0.14 8.46
CA ASP A 173 15.01 -1.47 7.97
C ASP A 173 14.16 -2.61 8.56
N SER A 174 13.55 -2.39 9.73
CA SER A 174 12.68 -3.36 10.40
C SER A 174 11.28 -3.45 9.77
N VAL A 175 10.93 -2.60 8.82
CA VAL A 175 9.60 -2.54 8.20
C VAL A 175 9.66 -3.01 6.76
N ASP A 176 9.15 -4.22 6.50
CA ASP A 176 8.91 -4.68 5.14
C ASP A 176 7.56 -4.13 4.63
N LEU A 177 7.62 -3.08 3.80
CA LEU A 177 6.43 -2.47 3.18
C LEU A 177 5.75 -3.41 2.18
N GLU A 178 6.52 -4.19 1.43
CA GLU A 178 5.98 -5.08 0.41
C GLU A 178 5.13 -6.16 1.08
N GLU A 179 5.65 -6.79 2.14
CA GLU A 179 4.90 -7.82 2.88
C GLU A 179 3.77 -7.23 3.73
N SER A 180 3.96 -6.03 4.30
CA SER A 180 2.89 -5.30 5.02
C SER A 180 1.69 -4.97 4.13
N THR A 181 1.87 -4.94 2.81
CA THR A 181 0.83 -4.63 1.82
C THR A 181 0.29 -5.85 1.09
N LEU A 182 0.60 -7.07 1.55
CA LEU A 182 0.10 -8.32 0.95
C LEU A 182 -1.41 -8.31 0.74
N TRP A 183 -2.17 -7.76 1.69
CA TRP A 183 -3.63 -7.69 1.57
C TRP A 183 -4.06 -6.82 0.38
N LEU A 184 -3.39 -5.69 0.07
CA LEU A 184 -3.69 -4.89 -1.12
C LEU A 184 -3.37 -5.61 -2.43
N ARG A 185 -2.42 -6.57 -2.40
CA ARG A 185 -1.92 -7.24 -3.62
C ARG A 185 -2.57 -8.60 -3.87
N LYS A 186 -2.99 -9.30 -2.81
CA LYS A 186 -3.48 -10.69 -2.89
C LYS A 186 -4.93 -10.86 -2.41
N SER A 187 -5.50 -9.90 -1.69
CA SER A 187 -6.90 -10.04 -1.24
C SER A 187 -7.90 -9.82 -2.38
N MET A 188 -9.07 -10.42 -2.22
CA MET A 188 -10.23 -10.27 -3.10
C MET A 188 -11.28 -9.34 -2.47
N LEU A 189 -10.82 -8.19 -1.96
CA LEU A 189 -11.73 -7.19 -1.39
C LEU A 189 -12.47 -6.44 -2.49
N THR A 190 -13.74 -6.12 -2.23
CA THR A 190 -14.49 -5.20 -3.08
C THR A 190 -13.86 -3.80 -3.03
N PRO A 191 -14.07 -2.95 -4.05
CA PRO A 191 -13.58 -1.57 -4.06
C PRO A 191 -13.99 -0.77 -2.81
N GLN A 192 -15.19 -1.02 -2.30
CA GLN A 192 -15.78 -0.33 -1.15
C GLN A 192 -15.19 -0.79 0.18
N GLU A 193 -14.94 -2.09 0.34
CA GLU A 193 -14.26 -2.63 1.52
C GLU A 193 -12.81 -2.14 1.60
N GLU A 194 -12.08 -2.21 0.48
CA GLU A 194 -10.72 -1.68 0.42
C GLU A 194 -10.72 -0.19 0.78
N ALA A 195 -11.65 0.60 0.25
CA ALA A 195 -11.77 2.02 0.57
C ALA A 195 -11.97 2.28 2.07
N LYS A 196 -12.78 1.48 2.77
CA LYS A 196 -12.98 1.58 4.22
C LYS A 196 -11.68 1.27 4.99
N LEU A 197 -10.97 0.22 4.61
CA LEU A 197 -9.71 -0.18 5.26
C LEU A 197 -8.60 0.84 5.03
N ILE A 198 -8.49 1.38 3.81
CA ILE A 198 -7.57 2.47 3.48
C ILE A 198 -7.88 3.71 4.32
N ASN A 199 -9.15 4.11 4.42
CA ASN A 199 -9.56 5.27 5.21
C ASN A 199 -9.22 5.12 6.70
N LEU A 200 -9.35 3.91 7.25
CA LEU A 200 -8.93 3.58 8.60
C LEU A 200 -7.41 3.71 8.77
N GLN A 201 -6.62 3.19 7.83
CA GLN A 201 -5.16 3.29 7.85
C GLN A 201 -4.65 4.73 7.67
N ASP A 202 -5.38 5.56 6.92
CA ASP A 202 -5.14 7.00 6.79
C ASP A 202 -5.51 7.78 8.07
N ARG A 203 -5.95 7.08 9.13
CA ARG A 203 -6.33 7.62 10.45
C ARG A 203 -7.55 8.55 10.41
N ASN A 204 -8.38 8.41 9.39
CA ASN A 204 -9.61 9.19 9.24
C ASN A 204 -10.78 8.46 9.91
N LEU A 205 -11.03 8.80 11.19
CA LEU A 205 -12.09 8.19 11.99
C LEU A 205 -13.40 8.99 12.03
N GLN A 206 -13.52 10.05 11.23
CA GLN A 206 -14.71 10.92 11.21
C GLN A 206 -16.00 10.15 10.91
N TRP A 207 -15.92 9.06 10.15
CA TRP A 207 -17.07 8.20 9.84
C TRP A 207 -17.51 7.31 11.01
N MET A 208 -16.66 7.08 12.02
CA MET A 208 -16.99 6.24 13.19
C MET A 208 -17.70 7.02 14.30
N SER A 209 -17.41 8.31 14.45
CA SER A 209 -17.99 9.13 15.52
C SER A 209 -17.90 10.60 15.15
N SER A 210 -19.04 11.30 15.29
CA SER A 210 -19.08 12.76 15.26
C SER A 210 -18.40 13.40 16.47
N LYS A 211 -18.31 12.66 17.59
CA LYS A 211 -17.63 13.10 18.82
C LYS A 211 -16.13 12.79 18.75
N LYS A 212 -15.31 13.77 19.14
CA LYS A 212 -13.84 13.66 19.22
C LYS A 212 -13.33 12.77 20.38
N ASN A 213 -14.21 12.35 21.27
CA ASN A 213 -13.86 11.57 22.46
C ASN A 213 -14.43 10.15 22.37
N HIS A 214 -13.65 9.18 22.84
CA HIS A 214 -14.07 7.78 22.93
C HIS A 214 -15.17 7.62 23.98
N LYS A 215 -16.34 7.11 23.57
CA LYS A 215 -17.54 6.99 24.41
C LYS A 215 -17.30 6.29 25.76
N LYS A 216 -16.47 5.23 25.81
CA LYS A 216 -16.28 4.44 27.04
C LYS A 216 -15.29 5.05 28.03
N CYS A 217 -14.33 5.86 27.58
CA CYS A 217 -13.22 6.30 28.44
C CYS A 217 -12.93 7.81 28.40
N GLY A 218 -13.67 8.59 27.62
CA GLY A 218 -13.54 10.05 27.55
C GLY A 218 -12.27 10.60 26.87
N LYS A 219 -11.23 9.79 26.68
CA LYS A 219 -9.97 10.16 25.99
C LYS A 219 -10.22 10.49 24.51
N TYR A 220 -9.28 11.24 23.90
CA TYR A 220 -9.34 11.60 22.48
C TYR A 220 -9.42 10.37 21.58
N LEU A 221 -10.28 10.43 20.56
CA LEU A 221 -10.55 9.35 19.63
C LEU A 221 -9.55 9.38 18.47
N ASP A 222 -8.55 8.52 18.54
CA ASP A 222 -7.66 8.25 17.43
C ASP A 222 -7.41 6.73 17.27
N VAL A 223 -6.69 6.38 16.19
CA VAL A 223 -6.41 4.97 15.87
C VAL A 223 -5.54 4.33 16.95
N GLU A 224 -4.56 5.04 17.50
CA GLU A 224 -3.64 4.49 18.50
C GLU A 224 -4.36 4.19 19.82
N HIS A 225 -5.27 5.07 20.21
CA HIS A 225 -6.11 4.91 21.37
C HIS A 225 -6.99 3.68 21.25
N LEU A 226 -7.73 3.52 20.14
CA LEU A 226 -8.57 2.35 19.91
C LEU A 226 -7.78 1.06 19.67
N ALA A 227 -6.60 1.15 19.07
CA ALA A 227 -5.79 -0.01 18.71
C ALA A 227 -4.96 -0.53 19.88
N SER A 228 -4.30 0.35 20.64
CA SER A 228 -3.28 -0.06 21.61
C SER A 228 -3.29 0.66 22.98
N LYS A 229 -4.02 1.76 23.19
CA LYS A 229 -3.94 2.54 24.47
C LYS A 229 -5.22 2.61 25.32
N CYS A 230 -6.38 2.14 24.84
CA CYS A 230 -7.61 2.24 25.60
C CYS A 230 -7.77 1.14 26.65
N ASP A 231 -7.61 1.50 27.92
CA ASP A 231 -7.74 0.60 29.09
C ASP A 231 -9.10 -0.12 29.14
N ARG A 232 -10.20 0.58 28.79
CA ARG A 232 -11.55 0.00 28.75
C ARG A 232 -11.74 -1.06 27.68
N LEU A 233 -10.85 -1.15 26.69
CA LEU A 233 -10.89 -2.15 25.62
C LEU A 233 -9.91 -3.31 25.87
N LEU A 234 -9.08 -3.22 26.92
CA LEU A 234 -8.03 -4.20 27.21
C LEU A 234 -8.61 -5.61 27.41
N HIS A 235 -9.53 -5.78 28.36
CA HIS A 235 -10.12 -7.08 28.68
C HIS A 235 -11.20 -7.56 27.69
N THR A 236 -11.47 -6.79 26.63
CA THR A 236 -12.51 -7.11 25.64
C THR A 236 -11.91 -7.20 24.25
N ASP A 237 -11.87 -6.10 23.52
CA ASP A 237 -11.45 -6.05 22.13
C ASP A 237 -9.97 -6.35 21.92
N TYR A 238 -9.11 -6.09 22.90
CA TYR A 238 -7.67 -6.33 22.75
C TYR A 238 -7.37 -7.82 22.87
N VAL A 239 -7.83 -8.45 23.96
CA VAL A 239 -7.75 -9.91 24.15
C VAL A 239 -8.38 -10.64 22.96
N ARG A 240 -9.55 -10.18 22.49
CA ARG A 240 -10.20 -10.77 21.31
C ARG A 240 -9.31 -10.70 20.07
N ARG A 241 -8.73 -9.53 19.76
CA ARG A 241 -7.86 -9.36 18.57
C ARG A 241 -6.58 -10.19 18.68
N HIS A 242 -5.95 -10.21 19.85
CA HIS A 242 -4.75 -11.01 20.11
C HIS A 242 -5.04 -12.49 19.87
N ASN A 243 -6.11 -13.01 20.50
CA ASN A 243 -6.55 -14.38 20.31
C ASN A 243 -6.91 -14.71 18.86
N GLU A 244 -7.50 -13.79 18.09
CA GLU A 244 -7.78 -13.99 16.65
C GLU A 244 -6.50 -14.10 15.81
N VAL A 245 -5.50 -13.24 16.09
CA VAL A 245 -4.21 -13.28 15.41
C VAL A 245 -3.49 -14.59 15.74
N ALA A 246 -3.40 -14.92 17.03
CA ALA A 246 -2.80 -16.17 17.50
C ALA A 246 -3.51 -17.39 16.89
N ARG A 247 -4.84 -17.39 16.82
CA ARG A 247 -5.62 -18.47 16.20
C ARG A 247 -5.25 -18.70 14.74
N ARG A 248 -5.08 -17.63 13.96
CA ARG A 248 -4.70 -17.73 12.53
C ARG A 248 -3.28 -18.27 12.36
N ILE A 249 -2.35 -17.81 13.20
CA ILE A 249 -0.96 -18.27 13.21
C ILE A 249 -0.91 -19.74 13.62
N HIS A 250 -1.52 -20.08 14.76
CA HIS A 250 -1.59 -21.44 15.30
C HIS A 250 -2.18 -22.41 14.27
N ARG A 251 -3.29 -22.04 13.60
CA ARG A 251 -3.89 -22.85 12.55
C ARG A 251 -2.93 -23.14 11.40
N THR A 252 -2.16 -22.13 10.98
CA THR A 252 -1.22 -22.26 9.87
C THR A 252 -0.06 -23.18 10.25
N LEU A 253 0.52 -22.98 11.44
CA LEU A 253 1.59 -23.82 11.97
C LEU A 253 1.14 -25.27 12.23
N ALA A 254 -0.07 -25.46 12.76
CA ALA A 254 -0.66 -26.79 12.94
C ALA A 254 -0.81 -27.53 11.59
N LYS A 255 -1.10 -26.80 10.51
CA LYS A 255 -1.18 -27.37 9.15
C LYS A 255 0.20 -27.83 8.67
N GLU A 256 1.23 -27.02 8.89
CA GLU A 256 2.62 -27.34 8.52
C GLU A 256 3.18 -28.53 9.31
N LEU A 257 2.76 -28.71 10.56
CA LEU A 257 3.07 -29.90 11.37
C LEU A 257 2.32 -31.16 10.91
N GLY A 258 1.36 -31.04 10.00
CA GLY A 258 0.64 -32.19 9.43
C GLY A 258 -0.60 -32.62 10.20
N VAL A 259 -1.24 -31.71 10.95
CA VAL A 259 -2.59 -31.97 11.49
C VAL A 259 -3.57 -32.16 10.33
N LYS A 260 -4.21 -33.33 10.28
CA LYS A 260 -5.25 -33.65 9.28
C LYS A 260 -6.57 -32.94 9.61
N ASN A 261 -7.38 -32.66 8.59
CA ASN A 261 -8.73 -32.09 8.72
C ASN A 261 -8.83 -30.77 9.49
N ILE A 262 -7.87 -29.85 9.28
CA ILE A 262 -7.92 -28.52 9.88
C ILE A 262 -9.13 -27.74 9.36
N LYS A 263 -10.03 -27.39 10.27
CA LYS A 263 -11.23 -26.58 10.00
C LYS A 263 -10.86 -25.22 9.39
N LYS A 264 -11.83 -24.56 8.74
CA LYS A 264 -11.72 -23.15 8.32
C LYS A 264 -11.46 -22.26 9.54
N VAL A 265 -10.82 -21.09 9.33
CA VAL A 265 -10.39 -20.17 10.41
C VAL A 265 -11.52 -19.87 11.40
N GLU A 266 -12.73 -19.59 10.89
CA GLU A 266 -13.92 -19.27 11.70
C GLU A 266 -14.34 -20.38 12.68
N ARG A 267 -14.09 -21.64 12.32
CA ARG A 267 -14.48 -22.82 13.11
C ARG A 267 -13.29 -23.47 13.82
N TYR A 268 -12.10 -22.89 13.66
CA TYR A 268 -10.88 -23.42 14.24
C TYR A 268 -10.81 -23.02 15.72
N LYS A 269 -10.81 -24.02 16.61
CA LYS A 269 -10.53 -23.81 18.02
C LYS A 269 -9.07 -24.13 18.28
N ILE A 270 -8.46 -23.32 19.13
CA ILE A 270 -7.11 -23.59 19.61
C ILE A 270 -7.25 -24.63 20.73
N ASP A 271 -6.46 -25.69 20.64
CA ASP A 271 -6.32 -26.71 21.68
C ASP A 271 -5.08 -26.34 22.52
N ASP A 272 -5.09 -26.55 23.84
CA ASP A 272 -3.96 -26.19 24.72
C ASP A 272 -2.65 -26.85 24.27
N ARG A 273 -2.71 -28.13 23.88
CA ARG A 273 -1.61 -28.87 23.26
C ARG A 273 -2.11 -29.92 22.29
N LYS A 274 -1.48 -30.00 21.12
CA LYS A 274 -1.79 -30.96 20.07
C LYS A 274 -0.55 -31.69 19.60
N PHE A 275 -0.61 -33.01 19.66
CA PHE A 275 0.45 -33.90 19.18
C PHE A 275 0.16 -34.38 17.76
N THR A 276 1.23 -34.53 16.98
CA THR A 276 1.24 -35.06 15.62
C THR A 276 2.41 -36.02 15.48
N LYS A 277 2.43 -36.81 14.38
CA LYS A 277 3.59 -37.64 14.02
C LYS A 277 4.88 -36.81 13.89
N ASN A 278 4.76 -35.58 13.43
CA ASN A 278 5.89 -34.71 13.12
C ASN A 278 6.31 -33.81 14.29
N GLY A 279 5.63 -33.86 15.43
CA GLY A 279 5.89 -32.92 16.53
C GLY A 279 4.64 -32.49 17.27
N TRP A 280 4.71 -31.37 17.98
CA TRP A 280 3.57 -30.85 18.75
C TRP A 280 3.49 -29.33 18.68
N ILE A 281 2.28 -28.82 18.89
CA ILE A 281 2.00 -27.38 19.00
C ILE A 281 1.21 -27.14 20.28
N SER A 282 1.50 -26.05 20.99
CA SER A 282 0.72 -25.62 22.16
C SER A 282 0.41 -24.14 22.10
N TYR A 283 -0.62 -23.73 22.83
CA TYR A 283 -1.00 -22.34 23.00
C TYR A 283 -1.10 -21.98 24.47
N ASP A 284 -0.53 -20.83 24.85
CA ASP A 284 -0.61 -20.24 26.18
C ASP A 284 -0.26 -21.23 27.31
N MET A 285 0.86 -21.96 27.13
CA MET A 285 1.32 -22.97 28.08
C MET A 285 2.68 -22.61 28.66
N SER A 286 2.84 -22.80 29.97
CA SER A 286 4.13 -22.62 30.66
C SER A 286 5.12 -23.72 30.29
N ILE A 287 6.34 -23.31 29.94
CA ILE A 287 7.49 -24.19 29.75
C ILE A 287 8.15 -24.39 31.11
N HIS A 288 8.37 -25.65 31.46
CA HIS A 288 9.12 -26.03 32.63
C HIS A 288 10.57 -26.28 32.22
N THR A 289 11.49 -25.53 32.83
CA THR A 289 12.94 -25.64 32.65
C THR A 289 13.57 -25.84 34.01
N GLU A 290 14.74 -26.48 34.06
CA GLU A 290 15.49 -26.72 35.31
C GLU A 290 15.82 -25.41 36.05
N LYS A 291 16.08 -24.34 35.30
CA LYS A 291 16.25 -22.98 35.83
C LYS A 291 14.93 -22.21 35.75
N LYS A 292 14.63 -21.41 36.79
CA LYS A 292 13.48 -20.48 36.75
C LYS A 292 13.71 -19.40 35.69
N VAL A 293 12.83 -19.36 34.70
CA VAL A 293 12.77 -18.29 33.69
C VAL A 293 11.59 -17.39 34.04
N GLN A 294 11.81 -16.07 34.11
CA GLN A 294 10.77 -15.09 34.50
C GLN A 294 9.55 -15.09 33.57
N PHE A 295 9.77 -15.24 32.26
CA PHE A 295 8.71 -15.20 31.23
C PHE A 295 8.62 -16.55 30.52
N ASN A 296 8.07 -17.55 31.19
CA ASN A 296 8.06 -18.94 30.70
C ASN A 296 6.78 -19.37 29.98
N ARG A 297 5.83 -18.46 29.71
CA ARG A 297 4.54 -18.76 29.09
C ARG A 297 4.40 -18.00 27.76
N PRO A 298 4.95 -18.54 26.66
CA PRO A 298 4.79 -17.94 25.33
C PRO A 298 3.39 -18.21 24.75
N ASP A 299 2.99 -17.38 23.78
CA ASP A 299 1.68 -17.52 23.12
C ASP A 299 1.58 -18.84 22.37
N ILE A 300 2.52 -19.15 21.46
CA ILE A 300 2.51 -20.42 20.71
C ILE A 300 3.90 -21.05 20.76
N ILE A 301 3.94 -22.37 20.96
CA ILE A 301 5.16 -23.18 20.84
C ILE A 301 4.92 -24.22 19.78
N VAL A 302 5.87 -24.36 18.86
CA VAL A 302 5.90 -25.42 17.85
C VAL A 302 7.18 -26.21 17.98
N ALA A 303 7.08 -27.49 18.31
CA ALA A 303 8.19 -28.42 18.21
C ALA A 303 8.04 -29.24 16.93
N ASP A 304 8.92 -29.05 15.94
CA ASP A 304 8.97 -29.86 14.71
C ASP A 304 10.12 -30.87 14.82
N LYS A 305 9.78 -32.16 14.96
CA LYS A 305 10.73 -33.27 15.08
C LYS A 305 11.51 -33.49 13.79
N ARG A 306 10.92 -33.20 12.62
CA ARG A 306 11.58 -33.42 11.32
C ARG A 306 12.76 -32.47 11.13
N LYS A 307 12.64 -31.25 11.66
CA LYS A 307 13.67 -30.20 11.59
C LYS A 307 14.52 -30.12 12.86
N ASN A 308 14.23 -30.95 13.86
CA ASN A 308 14.80 -30.86 15.21
C ASN A 308 14.80 -29.42 15.77
N ARG A 309 13.67 -28.71 15.64
CA ARG A 309 13.58 -27.27 15.98
C ARG A 309 12.34 -26.97 16.80
N ILE A 310 12.52 -26.18 17.86
CA ILE A 310 11.44 -25.54 18.61
C ILE A 310 11.34 -24.08 18.15
N THR A 311 10.13 -23.65 17.81
CA THR A 311 9.82 -22.26 17.44
C THR A 311 8.87 -21.70 18.48
N ILE A 312 9.30 -20.61 19.11
CA ILE A 312 8.49 -19.85 20.07
C ILE A 312 7.95 -18.64 19.33
N VAL A 313 6.63 -18.44 19.40
CA VAL A 313 5.97 -17.30 18.78
C VAL A 313 5.29 -16.49 19.87
N ALA A 314 5.63 -15.22 19.94
CA ALA A 314 4.94 -14.21 20.72
C ALA A 314 4.19 -13.28 19.76
N THR A 315 2.94 -12.97 20.09
CA THR A 315 2.07 -12.11 19.30
C THR A 315 1.80 -10.83 20.05
N GLY A 316 2.25 -9.71 19.47
CA GLY A 316 2.03 -8.37 20.02
C GLY A 316 1.16 -7.54 19.09
N ILE A 317 0.05 -7.00 19.60
CA ILE A 317 -0.70 -5.95 18.91
C ILE A 317 -0.25 -4.62 19.49
N THR A 318 0.62 -3.94 18.76
CA THR A 318 1.26 -2.73 19.26
C THR A 318 1.11 -1.56 18.29
N SER A 319 1.28 -0.36 18.82
CA SER A 319 1.33 0.84 17.99
C SER A 319 2.63 0.85 17.20
N GLN A 320 2.60 1.54 16.05
CA GLN A 320 3.78 1.80 15.25
C GLN A 320 4.94 2.36 16.09
N ASN A 321 4.64 3.14 17.15
CA ASN A 321 5.63 3.76 18.02
C ASN A 321 6.52 2.78 18.80
N ASN A 322 5.98 1.61 19.13
CA ASN A 322 6.62 0.61 19.99
C ASN A 322 7.23 -0.56 19.19
N LEU A 323 7.32 -0.43 17.85
CA LEU A 323 7.83 -1.51 17.00
C LEU A 323 9.30 -1.87 17.30
N THR A 324 10.12 -0.90 17.69
CA THR A 324 11.55 -1.08 17.99
C THR A 324 11.81 -1.62 19.40
N SER A 325 10.88 -1.44 20.33
CA SER A 325 10.98 -2.00 21.68
C SER A 325 10.47 -3.44 21.77
N ALA A 326 9.66 -3.89 20.81
CA ALA A 326 9.11 -5.25 20.76
C ALA A 326 10.02 -6.26 20.04
N SER A 327 11.07 -5.79 19.35
CA SER A 327 12.04 -6.62 18.61
C SER A 327 13.38 -6.80 19.34
N ARG A 328 13.45 -6.35 20.60
CA ARG A 328 14.47 -6.71 21.59
C ARG A 328 13.84 -7.65 22.59
#